data_AF-A0A6S7AJF6-F1
#
_entry.id   AF-A0A6S7AJF6-F1
#
_cell.length_a   1.000
_cell.length_b   1.000
_cell.length_c   1.000
_cell.angle_alpha   90.00
_cell.angle_beta   90.00
_cell.angle_gamma   90.00
#
_symmetry.space_group_name_H-M   'P 1'
#
loop_
_entity.id
_entity.type
_entity.pdbx_description
1 polymer ?
#
loop_
_entity_poly.entity_id
_entity_poly.type
_entity_poly.pdbx_seq_one_letter_code
_entity_poly.pdbx_strand_id
1 'polypeptide(L)'
;MSKKSNVIFRLVVAYAVLLLVAAVWSWKFVNTGDEFVKLIAAWIAALTAALGAAVSLIVLSSQQAANSELEALKGDISSKVNGDLARLKGEIDRGMQLVDFAMGQVAIASVTVSTAISSYYYALAALEYGGYVDADAEAAEKLMRQARPRLMDLIPGATPAFESFWQVGANIQGELRNMGDRNDKPEAMKQVWRDYARDFGDKMKAAEAALMTSREKAREGTL
;
A
#
# COMPACT_ATOMS: atom_id res chain seq x y z
N MET A 1 -39.01 21.60 21.58
CA MET A 1 -39.12 20.73 22.79
C MET A 1 -39.03 19.27 22.38
N SER A 2 -38.11 18.48 22.95
CA SER A 2 -38.03 17.04 22.64
C SER A 2 -39.27 16.29 23.16
N LYS A 3 -39.65 15.16 22.55
CA LYS A 3 -40.76 14.30 23.02
C LYS A 3 -40.68 14.01 24.53
N LYS A 4 -39.46 13.90 25.09
CA LYS A 4 -39.19 13.64 26.52
C LYS A 4 -39.58 14.83 27.42
N SER A 5 -39.28 16.05 26.99
CA SER A 5 -39.67 17.28 27.71
C SER A 5 -41.19 17.42 27.80
N ASN A 6 -41.91 16.96 26.78
CA ASN A 6 -43.38 16.98 26.74
C ASN A 6 -44.02 15.93 27.68
N VAL A 7 -43.39 14.77 27.87
CA VAL A 7 -43.85 13.72 28.81
C VAL A 7 -43.65 14.12 30.26
N ILE A 8 -42.47 14.69 30.60
CA ILE A 8 -42.19 15.19 31.96
C ILE A 8 -43.16 16.32 32.32
N PHE A 9 -43.40 17.26 31.38
CA PHE A 9 -44.38 18.32 31.58
C PHE A 9 -45.79 17.80 31.86
N ARG A 10 -46.25 16.78 31.11
CA ARG A 10 -47.55 16.13 31.34
C ARG A 10 -47.63 15.44 32.70
N LEU A 11 -46.54 14.82 33.17
CA LEU A 11 -46.49 14.21 34.51
C LEU A 11 -46.58 15.25 35.62
N VAL A 12 -45.90 16.39 35.47
CA VAL A 12 -45.98 17.51 36.42
C VAL A 12 -47.39 18.10 36.46
N VAL A 13 -48.03 18.27 35.30
CA VAL A 13 -49.43 18.73 35.22
C VAL A 13 -50.39 17.73 35.85
N ALA A 14 -50.23 16.43 35.58
CA ALA A 14 -51.06 15.38 36.19
C ALA A 14 -50.87 15.31 37.72
N TYR A 15 -49.64 15.48 38.21
CA TYR A 15 -49.33 15.56 39.63
C TYR A 15 -50.04 16.74 40.31
N ALA A 16 -49.99 17.93 39.70
CA ALA A 16 -50.68 19.11 40.21
C ALA A 16 -52.20 18.91 40.26
N VAL A 17 -52.79 18.27 39.24
CA VAL A 17 -54.22 17.93 39.22
C VAL A 17 -54.57 16.91 40.30
N LEU A 18 -53.75 15.87 40.50
CA LEU A 18 -53.98 14.84 41.52
C LEU A 18 -53.89 15.42 42.94
N LEU A 19 -52.98 16.37 43.19
CA LEU A 19 -52.91 17.08 44.47
C LEU A 19 -54.16 17.93 44.73
N LEU A 20 -54.67 18.62 43.72
CA LEU A 20 -55.90 19.41 43.85
C LEU A 20 -57.11 18.50 44.13
N VAL A 21 -57.21 17.37 43.43
CA VAL A 21 -58.28 16.38 43.68
C VAL A 21 -58.14 15.79 45.08
N ALA A 22 -56.94 15.42 45.52
CA ALA A 22 -56.70 14.88 46.86
C ALA A 22 -57.05 15.91 47.96
N ALA A 23 -56.73 17.19 47.76
CA ALA A 23 -57.07 18.26 48.69
C ALA A 23 -58.59 18.48 48.78
N VAL A 24 -59.28 18.55 47.64
CA VAL A 24 -60.75 18.69 47.59
C VAL A 24 -61.46 17.48 48.19
N TRP A 25 -60.94 16.28 47.94
CA TRP A 25 -61.50 15.05 48.50
C TRP A 25 -61.26 14.94 50.01
N SER A 26 -60.05 15.28 50.48
CA SER A 26 -59.71 15.32 51.91
C SER A 26 -60.59 16.31 52.67
N TRP A 27 -60.94 17.46 52.07
CA TRP A 27 -61.84 18.45 52.68
C TRP A 27 -63.26 17.90 52.88
N LYS A 28 -63.70 17.00 52.00
CA LYS A 28 -65.07 16.44 52.02
C LYS A 28 -65.24 15.35 53.08
N PHE A 29 -64.16 14.68 53.49
CA PHE A 29 -64.19 13.48 54.33
C PHE A 29 -63.63 13.69 55.74
N VAL A 30 -63.17 14.90 56.07
CA VAL A 30 -62.52 15.18 57.35
C VAL A 30 -63.23 16.33 58.07
N ASN A 31 -63.59 16.11 59.34
CA ASN A 31 -64.38 17.05 60.14
C ASN A 31 -63.53 17.98 61.03
N THR A 32 -62.21 17.76 61.09
CA THR A 32 -61.29 18.57 61.90
C THR A 32 -60.06 19.01 61.10
N GLY A 33 -59.58 20.24 61.34
CA GLY A 33 -58.44 20.79 60.60
C GLY A 33 -57.15 19.97 60.77
N ASP A 34 -56.97 19.32 61.91
CA ASP A 34 -55.75 18.56 62.23
C ASP A 34 -55.67 17.21 61.47
N GLU A 35 -56.81 16.53 61.30
CA GLU A 35 -56.90 15.32 60.47
C GLU A 35 -56.73 15.66 58.98
N PHE A 36 -57.19 16.84 58.54
CA PHE A 36 -57.09 17.27 57.14
C PHE A 36 -55.63 17.53 56.76
N VAL A 37 -54.89 18.22 57.62
CA VAL A 37 -53.46 18.47 57.42
C VAL A 37 -52.67 17.16 57.37
N LYS A 38 -52.96 16.19 58.25
CA LYS A 38 -52.30 14.87 58.26
C LYS A 38 -52.61 14.07 56.98
N LEU A 39 -53.86 14.08 56.53
CA LEU A 39 -54.27 13.36 55.33
C LEU A 39 -53.66 13.98 54.06
N ILE A 40 -53.64 15.31 53.95
CA ILE A 40 -52.96 16.00 52.84
C ILE A 40 -51.46 15.76 52.86
N ALA A 41 -50.81 15.80 54.02
CA ALA A 41 -49.39 15.48 54.13
C ALA A 41 -49.09 14.04 53.64
N ALA A 42 -49.94 13.08 53.98
CA ALA A 42 -49.84 11.71 53.49
C ALA A 42 -50.00 11.62 51.96
N TRP A 43 -50.98 12.33 51.39
CA TRP A 43 -51.17 12.39 49.93
C TRP A 43 -50.00 13.04 49.19
N ILE A 44 -49.46 14.14 49.73
CA ILE A 44 -48.27 14.81 49.17
C ILE A 44 -47.07 13.86 49.19
N ALA A 45 -46.82 13.17 50.30
CA ALA A 45 -45.72 12.21 50.41
C ALA A 45 -45.88 11.05 49.41
N ALA A 46 -47.08 10.47 49.32
CA ALA A 46 -47.36 9.37 48.39
C ALA A 46 -47.21 9.78 46.92
N LEU A 47 -47.75 10.94 46.54
CA LEU A 47 -47.64 11.44 45.17
C LEU A 47 -46.19 11.84 44.83
N THR A 48 -45.44 12.41 45.78
CA THR A 48 -44.03 12.80 45.57
C THR A 48 -43.16 11.57 45.32
N ALA A 49 -43.37 10.50 46.11
CA ALA A 49 -42.69 9.22 45.92
C ALA A 49 -43.04 8.59 44.56
N ALA A 50 -44.32 8.61 44.17
CA ALA A 50 -44.78 8.08 42.89
C ALA A 50 -44.19 8.85 41.69
N LEU A 51 -44.10 10.19 41.77
CA LEU A 51 -43.48 11.02 40.75
C LEU A 51 -41.97 10.74 40.64
N GLY A 52 -41.27 10.63 41.78
CA GLY A 52 -39.85 10.29 41.81
C GLY A 52 -39.57 8.91 41.17
N ALA A 53 -40.41 7.91 41.47
CA ALA A 53 -40.32 6.58 40.86
C ALA A 53 -40.59 6.60 39.35
N ALA A 54 -41.61 7.35 38.91
CA ALA A 54 -41.97 7.48 37.49
C ALA A 54 -40.85 8.17 36.68
N VAL A 55 -40.27 9.25 37.20
CA VAL A 55 -39.13 9.93 36.56
C VAL A 55 -37.92 9.01 36.51
N SER A 56 -37.64 8.27 37.58
CA SER A 56 -36.52 7.32 37.64
C SER A 56 -36.67 6.21 36.59
N LEU A 57 -37.87 5.65 36.42
CA LEU A 57 -38.19 4.65 35.38
C LEU A 57 -38.03 5.20 33.95
N ILE A 58 -38.47 6.44 33.71
CA ILE A 58 -38.30 7.11 32.41
C ILE A 58 -36.81 7.32 32.10
N VAL A 59 -36.02 7.73 33.10
CA VAL A 59 -34.57 7.88 32.93
C VAL A 59 -33.91 6.54 32.65
N LEU A 60 -34.22 5.50 33.44
CA LEU A 60 -33.67 4.15 33.26
C LEU A 60 -33.98 3.56 31.88
N SER A 61 -35.24 3.61 31.45
CA SER A 61 -35.65 3.12 30.12
C SER A 61 -34.96 3.89 29.01
N SER A 62 -34.74 5.19 29.17
CA SER A 62 -34.02 5.99 28.19
C SER A 62 -32.52 5.69 28.14
N GLN A 63 -31.91 5.37 29.29
CA GLN A 63 -30.53 4.92 29.37
C GLN A 63 -30.35 3.53 28.77
N GLN A 64 -31.29 2.61 29.00
CA GLN A 64 -31.28 1.28 28.38
C GLN A 64 -31.39 1.36 26.85
N ALA A 65 -32.29 2.19 26.32
CA ALA A 65 -32.39 2.41 24.88
C ALA A 65 -31.10 2.98 24.30
N ALA A 66 -30.52 4.01 24.93
CA ALA A 66 -29.25 4.60 24.50
C ALA A 66 -28.09 3.58 24.56
N ASN A 67 -28.05 2.74 25.60
CA ASN A 67 -27.04 1.69 25.72
C ASN A 67 -27.19 0.63 24.63
N SER A 68 -28.42 0.24 24.26
CA SER A 68 -28.64 -0.70 23.17
C SER A 68 -28.23 -0.14 21.80
N GLU A 69 -28.51 1.14 21.54
CA GLU A 69 -28.06 1.83 20.33
C GLU A 69 -26.54 1.92 20.28
N LEU A 70 -25.90 2.22 21.43
CA LEU A 70 -24.45 2.31 21.53
C LEU A 70 -23.76 0.96 21.29
N GLU A 71 -24.29 -0.15 21.83
CA GLU A 71 -23.77 -1.49 21.57
C GLU A 71 -23.97 -1.91 20.10
N ALA A 72 -25.11 -1.56 19.48
CA ALA A 72 -25.34 -1.79 18.05
C ALA A 72 -24.32 -1.02 17.19
N LEU A 73 -24.15 0.28 17.45
CA LEU A 73 -23.15 1.13 16.80
C LEU A 73 -21.72 0.60 16.97
N LYS A 74 -21.38 0.13 18.18
CA LYS A 74 -20.08 -0.48 18.47
C LYS A 74 -19.88 -1.78 17.68
N GLY A 75 -20.91 -2.61 17.58
CA GLY A 75 -20.91 -3.81 16.76
C GLY A 75 -20.68 -3.51 15.27
N ASP A 76 -21.42 -2.54 14.73
CA ASP A 76 -21.32 -2.10 13.34
C ASP A 76 -19.94 -1.51 13.02
N ILE A 77 -19.43 -0.64 13.89
CA ILE A 77 -18.08 -0.07 13.75
C ILE A 77 -17.04 -1.17 13.79
N SER A 78 -17.11 -2.09 14.75
CA SER A 78 -16.16 -3.20 14.86
C SER A 78 -16.18 -4.09 13.62
N SER A 79 -17.37 -4.46 13.15
CA SER A 79 -17.55 -5.25 11.93
C SER A 79 -16.94 -4.57 10.71
N LYS A 80 -17.26 -3.28 10.51
CA LYS A 80 -16.76 -2.51 9.38
C LYS A 80 -15.24 -2.33 9.42
N VAL A 81 -14.70 -1.95 10.57
CA VAL A 81 -13.25 -1.77 10.75
C VAL A 81 -12.51 -3.08 10.50
N ASN A 82 -13.01 -4.21 11.00
CA ASN A 82 -12.38 -5.51 10.77
C ASN A 82 -12.47 -5.94 9.29
N GLY A 83 -13.61 -5.68 8.63
CA GLY A 83 -13.78 -5.95 7.21
C GLY A 83 -12.84 -5.11 6.34
N ASP A 84 -12.77 -3.80 6.60
CA ASP A 84 -11.89 -2.87 5.88
C ASP A 84 -10.41 -3.23 6.13
N LEU A 85 -10.04 -3.61 7.35
CA LEU A 85 -8.67 -4.06 7.66
C LEU A 85 -8.32 -5.36 6.93
N ALA A 86 -9.22 -6.33 6.87
CA ALA A 86 -8.99 -7.58 6.14
C ALA A 86 -8.83 -7.33 4.64
N ARG A 87 -9.65 -6.43 4.07
CA ARG A 87 -9.54 -6.02 2.67
C ARG A 87 -8.23 -5.33 2.39
N LEU A 88 -7.84 -4.34 3.21
CA LEU A 88 -6.60 -3.60 3.05
C LEU A 88 -5.38 -4.54 3.12
N LYS A 89 -5.38 -5.49 4.08
CA LYS A 89 -4.33 -6.52 4.17
C LYS A 89 -4.26 -7.35 2.89
N GLY A 90 -5.39 -7.81 2.36
CA GLY A 90 -5.42 -8.56 1.11
C GLY A 90 -4.93 -7.75 -0.11
N GLU A 91 -5.21 -6.44 -0.15
CA GLU A 91 -4.69 -5.55 -1.20
C GLU A 91 -3.17 -5.32 -1.06
N ILE A 92 -2.67 -5.13 0.16
CA ILE A 92 -1.23 -5.01 0.45
C ILE A 92 -0.50 -6.30 0.08
N ASP A 93 -1.01 -7.46 0.49
CA ASP A 93 -0.38 -8.76 0.21
C ASP A 93 -0.26 -9.01 -1.29
N ARG A 94 -1.31 -8.68 -2.08
CA ARG A 94 -1.25 -8.75 -3.55
C ARG A 94 -0.25 -7.76 -4.13
N GLY A 95 -0.22 -6.53 -3.59
CA GLY A 95 0.75 -5.52 -3.99
C GLY A 95 2.19 -6.00 -3.77
N MET A 96 2.48 -6.59 -2.60
CA MET A 96 3.78 -7.16 -2.29
C MET A 96 4.16 -8.30 -3.25
N GLN A 97 3.24 -9.21 -3.55
CA GLN A 97 3.49 -10.29 -4.51
C GLN A 97 3.84 -9.76 -5.92
N LEU A 98 3.17 -8.70 -6.37
CA LEU A 98 3.47 -8.08 -7.66
C LEU A 98 4.84 -7.40 -7.67
N VAL A 99 5.20 -6.74 -6.57
CA VAL A 99 6.53 -6.13 -6.38
C VAL A 99 7.62 -7.20 -6.39
N ASP A 100 7.44 -8.29 -5.62
CA ASP A 100 8.39 -9.41 -5.57
C ASP A 100 8.57 -10.04 -6.95
N PHE A 101 7.47 -10.23 -7.71
CA PHE A 101 7.54 -10.73 -9.07
C PHE A 101 8.32 -9.78 -9.99
N ALA A 102 8.05 -8.47 -9.94
CA ALA A 102 8.75 -7.48 -10.75
C ALA A 102 10.26 -7.43 -10.41
N MET A 103 10.62 -7.44 -9.12
CA MET A 103 12.01 -7.52 -8.67
C MET A 103 12.71 -8.79 -9.17
N GLY A 104 12.02 -9.93 -9.16
CA GLY A 104 12.51 -11.17 -9.73
C GLY A 104 12.83 -11.05 -11.22
N GLN A 105 11.95 -10.41 -11.99
CA GLN A 105 12.17 -10.18 -13.43
C GLN A 105 13.36 -9.26 -13.69
N VAL A 106 13.51 -8.18 -12.91
CA VAL A 106 14.68 -7.29 -13.00
C VAL A 106 15.98 -8.04 -12.70
N ALA A 107 16.00 -8.91 -11.69
CA ALA A 107 17.18 -9.70 -11.37
C ALA A 107 17.56 -10.65 -12.52
N ILE A 108 16.57 -11.33 -13.12
CA ILE A 108 16.79 -12.21 -14.29
C ILE A 108 17.30 -11.41 -15.49
N ALA A 109 16.70 -10.25 -15.75
CA ALA A 109 17.12 -9.36 -16.84
C ALA A 109 18.57 -8.89 -16.63
N SER A 110 18.93 -8.45 -15.42
CA SER A 110 20.29 -8.03 -15.08
C SER A 110 21.32 -9.13 -15.33
N VAL A 111 21.05 -10.36 -14.89
CA VAL A 111 21.92 -11.51 -15.17
C VAL A 111 22.02 -11.79 -16.66
N THR A 112 20.89 -11.77 -17.39
CA THR A 112 20.86 -12.01 -18.83
C THR A 112 21.74 -11.01 -19.59
N VAL A 113 21.63 -9.72 -19.24
CA VAL A 113 22.40 -8.65 -19.88
C VAL A 113 23.88 -8.76 -19.50
N SER A 114 24.20 -9.00 -18.22
CA SER A 114 25.59 -9.17 -17.78
C SER A 114 26.28 -10.34 -18.48
N THR A 115 25.58 -11.47 -18.66
CA THR A 115 26.09 -12.60 -19.45
C THR A 115 26.32 -12.21 -20.91
N ALA A 116 25.39 -11.49 -21.53
CA ALA A 116 25.55 -11.03 -22.92
C ALA A 116 26.77 -10.11 -23.08
N ILE A 117 26.95 -9.14 -22.18
CA ILE A 117 28.11 -8.24 -22.13
C ILE A 117 29.40 -9.04 -22.02
N SER A 118 29.47 -9.99 -21.07
CA SER A 118 30.65 -10.82 -20.84
C SER A 118 31.00 -11.66 -22.07
N SER A 119 30.01 -12.35 -22.65
CA SER A 119 30.21 -13.15 -23.86
C SER A 119 30.72 -12.31 -25.03
N TYR A 120 30.16 -11.10 -25.19
CA TYR A 120 30.57 -10.18 -26.26
C TYR A 120 31.98 -9.65 -26.04
N TYR A 121 32.32 -9.34 -24.79
CA TYR A 121 33.68 -8.94 -24.43
C TYR A 121 34.70 -10.03 -24.75
N TYR A 122 34.47 -11.27 -24.29
CA TYR A 122 35.42 -12.36 -24.50
C TYR A 122 35.58 -12.74 -25.98
N ALA A 123 34.50 -12.69 -26.77
CA ALA A 123 34.57 -12.94 -28.20
C ALA A 123 35.48 -11.94 -28.92
N LEU A 124 35.47 -10.67 -28.51
CA LEU A 124 36.31 -9.62 -29.10
C LEU A 124 37.70 -9.54 -28.47
N ALA A 125 37.87 -9.89 -27.19
CA ALA A 125 39.16 -9.90 -26.51
C ALA A 125 40.14 -10.94 -27.11
N ALA A 126 39.65 -11.96 -27.81
CA ALA A 126 40.49 -12.89 -28.56
C ALA A 126 41.43 -12.18 -29.56
N LEU A 127 41.03 -11.01 -30.05
CA LEU A 127 41.80 -10.19 -30.99
C LEU A 127 43.16 -9.77 -30.43
N GLU A 128 43.31 -9.68 -29.12
CA GLU A 128 44.58 -9.37 -28.45
C GLU A 128 45.70 -10.34 -28.86
N TYR A 129 45.33 -11.59 -29.09
CA TYR A 129 46.25 -12.66 -29.48
C TYR A 129 46.25 -12.90 -30.99
N GLY A 130 45.55 -12.06 -31.77
CA GLY A 130 45.31 -12.27 -33.20
C GLY A 130 44.32 -13.41 -33.49
N GLY A 131 43.56 -13.83 -32.47
CA GLY A 131 42.50 -14.84 -32.61
C GLY A 131 41.15 -14.15 -32.82
N TYR A 132 40.33 -14.69 -33.71
CA TYR A 132 38.95 -14.23 -33.87
C TYR A 132 38.12 -15.31 -34.55
N VAL A 133 36.99 -15.65 -33.93
CA VAL A 133 36.06 -16.65 -34.42
C VAL A 133 34.74 -15.96 -34.68
N ASP A 134 34.41 -15.77 -35.96
CA ASP A 134 33.16 -15.10 -36.38
C ASP A 134 31.92 -15.74 -35.74
N ALA A 135 31.89 -17.07 -35.63
CA ALA A 135 30.77 -17.79 -35.03
C ALA A 135 30.55 -17.42 -33.56
N ASP A 136 31.62 -17.23 -32.78
CA ASP A 136 31.53 -16.86 -31.37
C ASP A 136 31.08 -15.39 -31.23
N ALA A 137 31.59 -14.52 -32.09
CA ALA A 137 31.22 -13.11 -32.15
C ALA A 137 29.75 -12.92 -32.57
N GLU A 138 29.25 -13.70 -33.52
CA GLU A 138 27.84 -13.72 -33.93
C GLU A 138 26.91 -14.30 -32.86
N ALA A 139 27.36 -15.36 -32.17
CA ALA A 139 26.62 -15.92 -31.04
C ALA A 139 26.47 -14.90 -29.91
N ALA A 140 27.53 -14.17 -29.58
CA ALA A 140 27.50 -13.12 -28.57
C ALA A 140 26.66 -11.91 -29.00
N GLU A 141 26.74 -11.50 -30.27
CA GLU A 141 25.88 -10.45 -30.86
C GLU A 141 24.38 -10.83 -30.77
N LYS A 142 24.05 -12.10 -31.01
CA LYS A 142 22.68 -12.61 -30.83
C LYS A 142 22.21 -12.50 -29.38
N LEU A 143 23.08 -12.79 -28.41
CA LEU A 143 22.76 -12.62 -26.99
C LEU A 143 22.50 -11.15 -26.64
N MET A 144 23.31 -10.23 -27.17
CA MET A 144 23.10 -8.79 -26.98
C MET A 144 21.72 -8.35 -27.51
N ARG A 145 21.34 -8.80 -28.71
CA ARG A 145 20.00 -8.53 -29.29
C ARG A 145 18.86 -9.09 -28.46
N GLN A 146 19.03 -10.27 -27.88
CA GLN A 146 18.03 -10.89 -27.02
C GLN A 146 17.92 -10.22 -25.64
N ALA A 147 19.03 -9.69 -25.13
CA ALA A 147 19.07 -9.01 -23.84
C ALA A 147 18.47 -7.59 -23.91
N ARG A 148 18.61 -6.91 -25.04
CA ARG A 148 18.21 -5.51 -25.24
C ARG A 148 16.75 -5.18 -24.86
N PRO A 149 15.71 -5.93 -25.30
CA PRO A 149 14.33 -5.60 -24.93
C PRO A 149 14.10 -5.68 -23.42
N ARG A 150 14.67 -6.71 -22.77
CA ARG A 150 14.58 -6.86 -21.31
C ARG A 150 15.21 -5.69 -20.57
N LEU A 151 16.32 -5.18 -21.10
CA LEU A 151 16.97 -3.99 -20.54
C LEU A 151 16.10 -2.75 -20.69
N MET A 152 15.51 -2.53 -21.86
CA MET A 152 14.65 -1.36 -22.11
C MET A 152 13.39 -1.38 -21.25
N ASP A 153 12.77 -2.54 -21.11
CA ASP A 153 11.49 -2.68 -20.41
C ASP A 153 11.66 -2.69 -18.88
N LEU A 154 12.73 -3.31 -18.37
CA LEU A 154 12.88 -3.59 -16.94
C LEU A 154 13.99 -2.76 -16.28
N ILE A 155 14.94 -2.23 -17.05
CA ILE A 155 16.13 -1.52 -16.53
C ILE A 155 16.49 -0.32 -17.43
N PRO A 156 15.55 0.63 -17.66
CA PRO A 156 15.75 1.71 -18.65
C PRO A 156 16.95 2.61 -18.32
N GLY A 157 17.29 2.77 -17.04
CA GLY A 157 18.45 3.55 -16.60
C GLY A 157 19.81 3.00 -17.09
N ALA A 158 19.91 1.70 -17.36
CA ALA A 158 21.14 1.07 -17.85
C ALA A 158 21.22 1.01 -19.39
N THR A 159 20.13 1.33 -20.09
CA THR A 159 20.07 1.29 -21.56
C THR A 159 21.15 2.14 -22.25
N PRO A 160 21.40 3.41 -21.87
CA PRO A 160 22.40 4.23 -22.56
C PRO A 160 23.81 3.66 -22.47
N ALA A 161 24.20 3.14 -21.29
CA ALA A 161 25.53 2.58 -21.07
C ALA A 161 25.71 1.26 -21.85
N PHE A 162 24.67 0.42 -21.86
CA PHE A 162 24.66 -0.81 -22.65
C PHE A 162 24.77 -0.55 -24.15
N GLU A 163 23.96 0.36 -24.69
CA GLU A 163 23.99 0.71 -26.12
C GLU A 163 25.34 1.30 -26.52
N SER A 164 25.95 2.13 -25.65
CA SER A 164 27.28 2.66 -25.90
C SER A 164 28.34 1.56 -25.94
N PHE A 165 28.29 0.57 -25.05
CA PHE A 165 29.19 -0.58 -25.07
C PHE A 165 28.99 -1.41 -26.34
N TRP A 166 27.75 -1.70 -26.67
CA TRP A 166 27.41 -2.51 -27.82
C TRP A 166 27.85 -1.85 -29.14
N GLN A 167 27.66 -0.54 -29.26
CA GLN A 167 28.09 0.21 -30.45
C GLN A 167 29.60 0.11 -30.70
N VAL A 168 30.43 0.15 -29.64
CA VAL A 168 31.89 0.00 -29.79
C VAL A 168 32.24 -1.38 -30.32
N GLY A 169 31.64 -2.45 -29.79
CA GLY A 169 31.86 -3.80 -30.32
C GLY A 169 31.34 -3.99 -31.74
N ALA A 170 30.23 -3.35 -32.10
CA ALA A 170 29.72 -3.35 -33.47
C ALA A 170 30.69 -2.67 -34.45
N ASN A 171 31.37 -1.60 -34.03
CA ASN A 171 32.41 -0.94 -34.81
C ASN A 171 33.62 -1.88 -35.03
N ILE A 172 34.09 -2.56 -33.96
CA ILE A 172 35.15 -3.57 -34.05
C ILE A 172 34.78 -4.65 -35.07
N GLN A 173 33.59 -5.25 -34.95
CA GLN A 173 33.11 -6.27 -35.89
C GLN A 173 33.02 -5.75 -37.34
N GLY A 174 32.61 -4.50 -37.53
CA GLY A 174 32.59 -3.85 -38.83
C GLY A 174 33.97 -3.76 -39.47
N GLU A 175 34.99 -3.37 -38.71
CA GLU A 175 36.38 -3.32 -39.18
C GLU A 175 36.92 -4.71 -39.53
N LEU A 176 36.66 -5.72 -38.69
CA LEU A 176 37.10 -7.09 -38.93
C LEU A 176 36.50 -7.69 -40.21
N ARG A 177 35.21 -7.43 -40.46
CA ARG A 177 34.54 -7.87 -41.71
C ARG A 177 35.15 -7.23 -42.95
N ASN A 178 35.61 -5.99 -42.84
CA ASN A 178 36.24 -5.27 -43.94
C ASN A 178 37.70 -5.71 -44.20
N MET A 179 38.32 -6.51 -43.33
CA MET A 179 39.70 -6.97 -43.53
C MET A 179 39.85 -8.05 -44.60
N GLY A 180 38.81 -8.82 -44.93
CA GLY A 180 38.89 -9.90 -45.93
C GLY A 180 39.98 -10.95 -45.61
N ASP A 181 40.59 -11.53 -46.66
CA ASP A 181 41.66 -12.53 -46.57
C ASP A 181 43.05 -11.91 -46.79
N ARG A 182 43.36 -10.92 -45.97
CA ARG A 182 44.69 -10.31 -45.99
C ARG A 182 45.76 -11.22 -45.39
N ASN A 183 46.97 -11.18 -45.95
CA ASN A 183 48.12 -11.94 -45.45
C ASN A 183 48.61 -11.44 -44.07
N ASP A 184 48.33 -10.19 -43.71
CA ASP A 184 48.66 -9.56 -42.42
C ASP A 184 47.50 -9.58 -41.41
N LYS A 185 46.46 -10.37 -41.67
CA LYS A 185 45.20 -10.39 -40.89
C LYS A 185 45.40 -10.55 -39.38
N PRO A 186 46.27 -11.45 -38.85
CA PRO A 186 46.47 -11.56 -37.41
C PRO A 186 47.04 -10.29 -36.76
N GLU A 187 47.96 -9.58 -37.44
CA GLU A 187 48.53 -8.33 -36.92
C GLU A 187 47.55 -7.16 -37.08
N ALA A 188 46.79 -7.12 -38.17
CA ALA A 188 45.71 -6.15 -38.36
C ALA A 188 44.61 -6.29 -37.28
N MET A 189 44.25 -7.52 -36.90
CA MET A 189 43.30 -7.81 -35.81
C MET A 189 43.80 -7.28 -34.46
N LYS A 190 45.08 -7.51 -34.14
CA LYS A 190 45.70 -6.97 -32.92
C LYS A 190 45.70 -5.45 -32.91
N GLN A 191 45.92 -4.82 -34.07
CA GLN A 191 45.89 -3.37 -34.18
C GLN A 191 44.48 -2.83 -33.90
N VAL A 192 43.44 -3.42 -34.49
CA VAL A 192 42.04 -3.06 -34.17
C VAL A 192 41.76 -3.22 -32.68
N TRP A 193 42.21 -4.32 -32.06
CA TRP A 193 42.06 -4.44 -30.60
C TRP A 193 42.76 -3.30 -29.86
N ARG A 194 44.01 -2.94 -30.21
CA ARG A 194 44.71 -1.83 -29.53
C ARG A 194 43.99 -0.50 -29.67
N ASP A 195 43.39 -0.24 -30.82
CA ASP A 195 42.69 1.02 -31.10
C ASP A 195 41.39 1.13 -30.27
N TYR A 196 40.71 0.02 -30.00
CA TYR A 196 39.42 0.01 -29.32
C TYR A 196 39.43 -0.51 -27.88
N ALA A 197 40.42 -1.30 -27.46
CA ALA A 197 40.40 -2.06 -26.20
C ALA A 197 40.13 -1.19 -24.98
N ARG A 198 40.71 0.02 -24.95
CA ARG A 198 40.50 0.96 -23.85
C ARG A 198 39.06 1.44 -23.79
N ASP A 199 38.53 1.98 -24.90
CA ASP A 199 37.16 2.49 -24.93
C ASP A 199 36.15 1.35 -24.70
N PHE A 200 36.38 0.20 -25.32
CA PHE A 200 35.55 -0.99 -25.14
C PHE A 200 35.50 -1.46 -23.68
N GLY A 201 36.65 -1.55 -23.01
CA GLY A 201 36.72 -1.89 -21.59
C GLY A 201 36.10 -0.84 -20.67
N ASP A 202 36.26 0.45 -20.98
CA ASP A 202 35.65 1.54 -20.22
C ASP A 202 34.12 1.55 -20.36
N LYS A 203 33.59 1.31 -21.58
CA LYS A 203 32.14 1.18 -21.80
C LYS A 203 31.57 -0.08 -21.16
N MET A 204 32.30 -1.20 -21.17
CA MET A 204 31.88 -2.41 -20.47
C MET A 204 31.69 -2.14 -18.98
N LYS A 205 32.70 -1.54 -18.33
CA LYS A 205 32.62 -1.18 -16.90
C LYS A 205 31.46 -0.22 -16.62
N ALA A 206 31.22 0.75 -17.49
CA ALA A 206 30.10 1.66 -17.37
C ALA A 206 28.74 0.93 -17.46
N ALA A 207 28.61 -0.02 -18.41
CA ALA A 207 27.41 -0.83 -18.55
C ALA A 207 27.18 -1.74 -17.33
N GLU A 208 28.21 -2.40 -16.82
CA GLU A 208 28.14 -3.22 -15.61
C GLU A 208 27.79 -2.39 -14.36
N ALA A 209 28.41 -1.21 -14.20
CA ALA A 209 28.09 -0.30 -13.11
C ALA A 209 26.62 0.14 -13.16
N ALA A 210 26.11 0.50 -14.34
CA ALA A 210 24.72 0.90 -14.51
C ALA A 210 23.73 -0.23 -14.20
N LEU A 211 24.07 -1.48 -14.55
CA LEU A 211 23.29 -2.66 -14.18
C LEU A 211 23.29 -2.89 -12.66
N MET A 212 24.44 -2.74 -12.00
CA MET A 212 24.57 -2.89 -10.55
C MET A 212 23.76 -1.84 -9.81
N THR A 213 23.89 -0.56 -10.19
CA THR A 213 23.10 0.53 -9.59
C THR A 213 21.59 0.29 -9.77
N SER A 214 21.17 -0.18 -10.93
CA SER A 214 19.74 -0.45 -11.15
C SER A 214 19.24 -1.64 -10.31
N ARG A 215 20.09 -2.65 -10.08
CA ARG A 215 19.78 -3.77 -9.18
C ARG A 215 19.71 -3.34 -7.72
N GLU A 216 20.55 -2.40 -7.30
CA GLU A 216 20.50 -1.82 -5.95
C GLU A 216 19.21 -1.02 -5.75
N LYS A 217 18.86 -0.13 -6.69
CA LYS A 217 17.57 0.58 -6.68
C LYS A 217 16.38 -0.38 -6.65
N ALA A 218 16.46 -1.50 -7.38
CA ALA A 218 15.41 -2.51 -7.39
C ALA A 218 15.21 -3.13 -6.01
N ARG A 219 16.30 -3.41 -5.28
CA ARG A 219 16.27 -3.96 -3.92
C ARG A 219 15.74 -2.96 -2.91
N GLU A 220 16.01 -1.68 -3.11
CA GLU A 220 15.53 -0.61 -2.25
C GLU A 220 14.07 -0.22 -2.55
N GLY A 221 13.48 -0.75 -3.63
CA GLY A 221 12.13 -0.36 -4.09
C GLY A 221 12.08 1.06 -4.67
N THR A 222 13.21 1.57 -5.17
CA THR A 222 13.40 2.94 -5.67
C THR A 222 13.69 3.01 -7.18
N LEU A 223 13.43 1.92 -7.90
CA LEU A 223 13.58 1.83 -9.35
C LEU A 223 12.67 2.80 -10.11
#